data_AF-A0A953RZ65-F1
#
_entry.id   AF-A0A953RZ65-F1
#
_cell.length_a   1.000
_cell.length_b   1.000
_cell.length_c   1.000
_cell.angle_alpha   90.00
_cell.angle_beta   90.00
_cell.angle_gamma   90.00
#
_symmetry.space_group_name_H-M   'P 1'
#
loop_
_entity.id
_entity.type
_entity.pdbx_description
1 polymer ?
#
loop_
_entity_poly.entity_id
_entity_poly.type
_entity_poly.pdbx_seq_one_letter_code
_entity_poly.pdbx_strand_id
1 'polypeptide(L)'
;MTPELGIVLPAFNERGNVEPVLDALRASLHGIFYEVILVDDDSEDGTADLARSLSARYPELRVIQRINRYGLASACIEGMMASHAPYLAVMDCDLQHDEKILPQMLERLKTEKLDIVIGTRHAEGGSTGDFAASRRAISDTGRLLSRAIYRENISDPMSGFFVLDRRFLLQVVRTLSGTGYKILLDLLASAPQPVRFGEVGYTFRSRVHGSSKLDLLVSLEYLELLLDKLMGNYVPPRFVLFGMVGLVGLVLNLVLFDLLSEGLGLTLPVALAISGVVVMTANYWMNNQFTFRKFRLRGWGLLKGLGVFYLACSIGLFANVELATALRQSGFNQAAAVLTGVAVGSLWNYFMSSMLVWQIQRRRRRLAY
;
A
#
# COMPACT_ATOMS: atom_id res chain seq x y z
N MET A 1 22.01 4.83 28.83
CA MET A 1 21.71 3.40 28.67
C MET A 1 20.90 3.23 27.40
N THR A 2 21.10 2.14 26.65
CA THR A 2 20.33 1.86 25.44
C THR A 2 19.02 1.16 25.82
N PRO A 3 17.85 1.59 25.32
CA PRO A 3 16.58 0.90 25.56
C PRO A 3 16.67 -0.56 25.11
N GLU A 4 15.98 -1.46 25.80
CA GLU A 4 15.84 -2.86 25.39
C GLU A 4 14.81 -3.01 24.26
N LEU A 5 13.70 -2.27 24.36
CA LEU A 5 12.60 -2.28 23.40
C LEU A 5 12.33 -0.87 22.84
N GLY A 6 12.25 -0.76 21.51
CA GLY A 6 11.80 0.47 20.84
C GLY A 6 10.42 0.28 20.24
N ILE A 7 9.45 1.09 20.64
CA ILE A 7 8.05 0.95 20.22
C ILE A 7 7.72 2.05 19.22
N VAL A 8 7.35 1.67 18.01
CA VAL A 8 7.01 2.61 16.93
C VAL A 8 5.50 2.76 16.85
N LEU A 9 5.04 4.00 17.00
CA LEU A 9 3.64 4.40 16.90
C LEU A 9 3.48 5.30 15.66
N PRO A 10 3.09 4.77 14.50
CA PRO A 10 2.73 5.61 13.37
C PRO A 10 1.43 6.35 13.68
N ALA A 11 1.38 7.66 13.40
CA ALA A 11 0.26 8.52 13.76
C ALA A 11 -0.13 9.45 12.59
N PHE A 12 -1.44 9.60 12.38
CA PHE A 12 -2.01 10.61 11.50
C PHE A 12 -3.40 11.01 12.01
N ASN A 13 -3.52 12.23 12.52
CA ASN A 13 -4.70 12.74 13.22
C ASN A 13 -5.13 11.86 14.41
N GLU A 14 -4.18 11.54 15.29
CA GLU A 14 -4.34 10.66 16.44
C GLU A 14 -4.23 11.41 17.77
N ARG A 15 -4.42 12.74 17.78
CA ARG A 15 -4.19 13.60 18.95
C ARG A 15 -4.86 13.07 20.21
N GLY A 16 -6.11 12.62 20.12
CA GLY A 16 -6.87 12.10 21.26
C GLY A 16 -6.35 10.78 21.83
N ASN A 17 -5.54 10.04 21.08
CA ASN A 17 -5.09 8.70 21.45
C ASN A 17 -3.65 8.66 22.00
N VAL A 18 -2.84 9.70 21.74
CA VAL A 18 -1.41 9.74 22.14
C VAL A 18 -1.22 9.56 23.65
N GLU A 19 -1.89 10.34 24.49
CA GLU A 19 -1.72 10.24 25.94
C GLU A 19 -2.27 8.90 26.49
N PRO A 20 -3.49 8.45 26.11
CA PRO A 20 -3.99 7.15 26.53
C PRO A 20 -3.09 5.96 26.18
N VAL A 21 -2.50 5.92 24.98
CA VAL A 21 -1.60 4.82 24.60
C VAL A 21 -0.30 4.84 25.41
N LEU A 22 0.23 6.02 25.74
CA LEU A 22 1.43 6.13 26.57
C LEU A 22 1.17 5.68 28.02
N ASP A 23 0.02 6.03 28.60
CA ASP A 23 -0.37 5.54 29.92
C ASP A 23 -0.54 4.02 29.93
N ALA A 24 -1.16 3.46 28.89
CA ALA A 24 -1.36 2.02 28.75
C ALA A 24 -0.02 1.26 28.60
N LEU A 25 0.90 1.79 27.78
CA LEU A 25 2.25 1.24 27.61
C LEU A 25 3.03 1.25 28.92
N ARG A 26 2.99 2.36 29.66
CA ARG A 26 3.67 2.50 30.96
C ARG A 26 3.15 1.50 31.99
N ALA A 27 1.84 1.27 32.03
CA ALA A 27 1.23 0.27 32.90
C ALA A 27 1.59 -1.18 32.50
N SER A 28 1.89 -1.43 31.23
CA SER A 28 2.12 -2.78 30.71
C SER A 28 3.59 -3.20 30.71
N LEU A 29 4.51 -2.23 30.64
CA LEU A 29 5.95 -2.45 30.47
C LEU A 29 6.76 -2.21 31.75
N HIS A 30 6.13 -2.39 32.91
CA HIS A 30 6.83 -2.28 34.20
C HIS A 30 8.04 -3.23 34.25
N GLY A 31 9.23 -2.66 34.52
CA GLY A 31 10.48 -3.41 34.61
C GLY A 31 11.22 -3.62 33.29
N ILE A 32 10.66 -3.18 32.16
CA ILE A 32 11.33 -3.18 30.85
C ILE A 32 11.84 -1.77 30.58
N PHE A 33 13.09 -1.62 30.16
CA PHE A 33 13.61 -0.33 29.73
C PHE A 33 13.28 -0.11 28.25
N TYR A 34 12.42 0.84 27.92
CA TYR A 34 11.93 1.04 26.56
C TYR A 34 11.94 2.51 26.12
N GLU A 35 11.84 2.72 24.81
CA GLU A 35 11.54 4.02 24.20
C GLU A 35 10.27 3.91 23.34
N VAL A 36 9.57 5.02 23.17
CA VAL A 36 8.42 5.17 22.26
C VAL A 36 8.78 6.19 21.19
N ILE A 37 8.62 5.82 19.93
CA ILE A 37 8.91 6.66 18.77
C ILE A 37 7.60 6.89 18.03
N LEU A 38 6.99 8.04 18.29
CA LEU A 38 5.80 8.48 17.58
C LEU A 38 6.24 9.10 16.24
N VAL A 39 5.77 8.52 15.14
CA VAL A 39 6.08 8.98 13.78
C VAL A 39 4.82 9.60 13.19
N ASP A 40 4.80 10.92 13.11
CA ASP A 40 3.65 11.72 12.66
C ASP A 40 3.81 12.16 11.21
N ASP A 41 2.77 11.91 10.40
CA ASP A 41 2.74 12.26 8.97
C ASP A 41 2.11 13.64 8.72
N ASP A 42 2.61 14.64 9.43
CA ASP A 42 2.19 16.04 9.33
C ASP A 42 0.70 16.23 9.61
N SER A 43 0.26 15.75 10.78
CA SER A 43 -1.15 15.81 11.19
C SER A 43 -1.63 17.26 11.34
N GLU A 44 -2.78 17.57 10.75
CA GLU A 44 -3.41 18.91 10.82
C GLU A 44 -4.09 19.16 12.17
N ASP A 45 -4.36 18.10 12.96
CA ASP A 45 -5.02 18.20 14.26
C ASP A 45 -4.09 18.58 15.42
N GLY A 46 -2.79 18.77 15.17
CA GLY A 46 -1.79 19.08 16.19
C GLY A 46 -1.33 17.86 17.01
N THR A 47 -1.42 16.64 16.47
CA THR A 47 -0.89 15.40 17.09
C THR A 47 0.58 15.55 17.49
N ALA A 48 1.46 16.02 16.57
CA ALA A 48 2.88 16.17 16.83
C ALA A 48 3.18 17.16 17.97
N ASP A 49 2.46 18.28 18.03
CA ASP A 49 2.65 19.30 19.07
C ASP A 49 2.23 18.79 20.46
N LEU A 50 1.11 18.06 20.53
CA LEU A 50 0.72 17.38 21.75
C LEU A 50 1.81 16.39 22.19
N ALA A 51 2.26 15.52 21.29
CA ALA A 51 3.27 14.52 21.61
C ALA A 51 4.56 15.15 22.14
N ARG A 52 5.04 16.26 21.56
CA ARG A 52 6.20 17.00 22.09
C ARG A 52 5.96 17.55 23.49
N SER A 53 4.78 18.09 23.75
CA SER A 53 4.44 18.60 25.09
C SER A 53 4.42 17.48 26.14
N LEU A 54 4.01 16.28 25.75
CA LEU A 54 3.94 15.10 26.61
C LEU A 54 5.32 14.51 26.92
N SER A 55 6.37 14.76 26.12
CA SER A 55 7.73 14.28 26.41
C SER A 55 8.27 14.73 27.79
N ALA A 56 7.73 15.81 28.38
CA ALA A 56 8.06 16.21 29.75
C ALA A 56 7.54 15.22 30.82
N ARG A 57 6.39 14.58 30.56
CA ARG A 57 5.76 13.56 31.44
C ARG A 57 6.17 12.14 31.06
N TYR A 58 6.52 11.93 29.80
CA TYR A 58 6.95 10.65 29.22
C TYR A 58 8.37 10.79 28.66
N PRO A 59 9.42 10.71 29.50
CA PRO A 59 10.80 10.78 29.05
C PRO A 59 11.18 9.66 28.05
N GLU A 60 10.41 8.58 28.02
CA GLU A 60 10.50 7.51 27.03
C GLU A 60 10.01 7.91 25.62
N LEU A 61 9.23 9.01 25.49
CA LEU A 61 8.64 9.44 24.23
C LEU A 61 9.55 10.35 23.41
N ARG A 62 9.77 9.96 22.15
CA ARG A 62 10.39 10.75 21.09
C ARG A 62 9.44 10.92 19.91
N VAL A 63 9.47 12.08 19.27
CA VAL A 63 8.60 12.43 18.13
C VAL A 63 9.43 12.62 16.87
N ILE A 64 9.01 11.99 15.77
CA ILE A 64 9.49 12.23 14.42
C ILE A 64 8.32 12.78 13.61
N GLN A 65 8.35 14.06 13.24
CA GLN A 65 7.34 14.65 12.33
C GLN A 65 7.89 14.64 10.90
N ARG A 66 7.13 14.05 9.98
CA ARG A 66 7.52 13.85 8.58
C ARG A 66 6.80 14.82 7.66
N ILE A 67 7.42 15.96 7.41
CA ILE A 67 6.87 17.00 6.54
C ILE A 67 6.83 16.52 5.08
N ASN A 68 5.68 16.66 4.42
CA ASN A 68 5.45 16.26 3.02
C ASN A 68 5.72 14.78 2.70
N ARG A 69 5.81 13.91 3.70
CA ARG A 69 6.03 12.47 3.54
C ARG A 69 4.89 11.73 4.25
N TYR A 70 4.38 10.68 3.59
CA TYR A 70 3.19 9.99 4.04
C TYR A 70 3.31 8.47 3.82
N GLY A 71 2.67 7.71 4.69
CA GLY A 71 2.39 6.29 4.51
C GLY A 71 2.86 5.46 5.70
N LEU A 72 1.95 4.62 6.21
CA LEU A 72 2.13 3.81 7.41
C LEU A 72 3.39 2.94 7.34
N ALA A 73 3.60 2.18 6.26
CA ALA A 73 4.77 1.30 6.16
C ALA A 73 6.09 2.08 6.23
N SER A 74 6.17 3.22 5.53
CA SER A 74 7.34 4.08 5.58
C SER A 74 7.54 4.73 6.96
N ALA A 75 6.46 5.07 7.68
CA ALA A 75 6.54 5.61 9.05
C ALA A 75 7.12 4.56 9.99
N CYS A 76 6.63 3.31 9.90
CA CYS A 76 7.13 2.21 10.70
C CYS A 76 8.62 1.96 10.43
N ILE A 77 9.04 1.94 9.16
CA ILE A 77 10.46 1.75 8.80
C ILE A 77 11.33 2.88 9.38
N GLU A 78 10.91 4.14 9.23
CA GLU A 78 11.65 5.29 9.73
C GLU A 78 11.76 5.26 11.26
N GLY A 79 10.67 4.97 11.98
CA GLY A 79 10.69 4.83 13.43
C GLY A 79 11.57 3.68 13.90
N MET A 80 11.48 2.51 13.25
CA MET A 80 12.30 1.34 13.58
C MET A 80 13.79 1.61 13.38
N MET A 81 14.15 2.29 12.29
CA MET A 81 15.54 2.65 11.97
C MET A 81 16.09 3.78 12.86
N ALA A 82 15.22 4.62 13.43
CA ALA A 82 15.62 5.69 14.35
C ALA A 82 15.91 5.21 15.78
N SER A 83 15.43 4.01 16.16
CA SER A 83 15.68 3.40 17.47
C SER A 83 17.08 2.81 17.57
N HIS A 84 17.62 2.72 18.79
CA HIS A 84 18.83 1.93 19.08
C HIS A 84 18.55 0.60 19.79
N ALA A 85 17.30 0.34 20.18
CA ALA A 85 16.93 -0.82 20.98
C ALA A 85 17.10 -2.14 20.21
N PRO A 86 17.67 -3.23 20.76
CA PRO A 86 17.85 -4.49 20.02
C PRO A 86 16.52 -5.12 19.55
N TYR A 87 15.42 -4.84 20.22
CA TYR A 87 14.08 -5.31 19.86
C TYR A 87 13.18 -4.13 19.50
N LEU A 88 12.32 -4.33 18.50
CA LEU A 88 11.44 -3.30 17.97
C LEU A 88 10.01 -3.79 17.97
N ALA A 89 9.08 -2.98 18.47
CA ALA A 89 7.65 -3.20 18.33
C ALA A 89 7.05 -2.19 17.35
N VAL A 90 6.03 -2.61 16.62
CA VAL A 90 5.13 -1.73 15.87
C VAL A 90 3.73 -1.97 16.38
N MET A 91 2.99 -0.90 16.68
CA MET A 91 1.57 -0.97 17.01
C MET A 91 0.86 0.34 16.63
N ASP A 92 -0.41 0.26 16.27
CA ASP A 92 -1.27 1.42 16.02
C ASP A 92 -1.48 2.27 17.29
N CYS A 93 -1.67 3.58 17.10
CA CYS A 93 -1.85 4.55 18.18
C CYS A 93 -3.26 4.55 18.79
N ASP A 94 -4.24 3.87 18.18
CA ASP A 94 -5.68 4.02 18.45
C ASP A 94 -6.25 3.11 19.56
N LEU A 95 -5.37 2.52 20.38
CA LEU A 95 -5.70 1.57 21.45
C LEU A 95 -6.43 0.29 20.99
N GLN A 96 -6.50 -0.03 19.70
CA GLN A 96 -7.14 -1.29 19.29
C GLN A 96 -6.29 -2.53 19.61
N HIS A 97 -4.97 -2.36 19.60
CA HIS A 97 -4.02 -3.38 20.04
C HIS A 97 -3.97 -3.49 21.56
N ASP A 98 -3.80 -4.70 22.09
CA ASP A 98 -3.67 -4.96 23.53
C ASP A 98 -2.20 -4.89 23.94
N GLU A 99 -1.76 -3.74 24.43
CA GLU A 99 -0.40 -3.49 24.94
C GLU A 99 0.09 -4.51 25.98
N LYS A 100 -0.83 -5.17 26.70
CA LYS A 100 -0.48 -6.09 27.79
C LYS A 100 0.25 -7.33 27.32
N ILE A 101 0.15 -7.67 26.03
CA ILE A 101 0.84 -8.82 25.47
C ILE A 101 2.29 -8.48 25.07
N LEU A 102 2.70 -7.21 25.04
CA LEU A 102 4.06 -6.81 24.64
C LEU A 102 5.17 -7.50 25.46
N PRO A 103 5.08 -7.59 26.81
CA PRO A 103 6.06 -8.32 27.61
C PRO A 103 6.18 -9.79 27.18
N GLN A 104 5.03 -10.47 26.98
CA GLN A 104 4.99 -11.86 26.55
C GLN A 104 5.59 -12.03 25.14
N MET A 105 5.27 -11.14 24.20
CA MET A 105 5.83 -11.16 22.86
C MET A 105 7.35 -10.98 22.87
N LEU A 106 7.85 -10.02 23.66
CA LEU A 106 9.27 -9.75 23.82
C LEU A 106 10.00 -10.95 24.45
N GLU A 107 9.47 -11.50 25.54
CA GLU A 107 10.04 -12.66 26.21
C GLU A 107 10.11 -13.85 25.25
N ARG A 108 9.03 -14.15 24.55
CA ARG A 108 8.95 -15.25 23.57
C ARG A 108 9.97 -15.08 22.45
N LEU A 109 10.08 -13.86 21.89
CA LEU A 109 11.06 -13.58 20.84
C LEU A 109 12.49 -13.87 21.31
N LYS A 110 12.82 -13.50 22.56
CA LYS A 110 14.13 -13.71 23.17
C LYS A 110 14.41 -15.18 23.46
N THR A 111 13.49 -15.87 24.14
CA THR A 111 13.68 -17.24 24.63
C THR A 111 13.71 -18.26 23.48
N GLU A 112 12.78 -18.12 22.52
CA GLU A 112 12.70 -18.99 21.35
C GLU A 112 13.67 -18.57 20.22
N LYS A 113 14.40 -17.45 20.40
CA LYS A 113 15.36 -16.88 19.43
C LYS A 113 14.73 -16.65 18.06
N LEU A 114 13.52 -16.09 18.05
CA LEU A 114 12.73 -15.81 16.85
C LEU A 114 13.18 -14.53 16.17
N ASP A 115 12.84 -14.40 14.89
CA ASP A 115 13.05 -13.19 14.10
C ASP A 115 11.92 -12.17 14.34
N ILE A 116 10.68 -12.66 14.52
CA ILE A 116 9.48 -11.85 14.73
C ILE A 116 8.45 -12.60 15.59
N VAL A 117 7.69 -11.88 16.41
CA VAL A 117 6.49 -12.36 17.10
C VAL A 117 5.32 -11.47 16.74
N ILE A 118 4.21 -12.08 16.33
CA ILE A 118 3.04 -11.39 15.77
C ILE A 118 1.89 -11.46 16.77
N GLY A 119 1.31 -10.31 17.09
CA GLY A 119 0.03 -10.24 17.78
C GLY A 119 -1.06 -10.65 16.81
N THR A 120 -1.79 -11.72 17.11
CA THR A 120 -2.82 -12.26 16.22
C THR A 120 -4.19 -12.27 16.87
N ARG A 121 -5.21 -12.04 16.06
CA ARG A 121 -6.62 -12.13 16.46
C ARG A 121 -7.17 -13.56 16.35
N HIS A 122 -6.35 -14.49 15.86
CA HIS A 122 -6.77 -15.82 15.40
C HIS A 122 -6.10 -16.99 16.12
N ALA A 123 -5.10 -16.76 16.97
CA ALA A 123 -4.55 -17.79 17.85
C ALA A 123 -5.40 -17.97 19.11
N GLU A 124 -5.06 -18.98 19.92
CA GLU A 124 -5.68 -19.24 21.21
C GLU A 124 -5.66 -17.97 22.10
N GLY A 125 -6.83 -17.59 22.63
CA GLY A 125 -7.04 -16.32 23.35
C GLY A 125 -7.31 -15.08 22.47
N GLY A 126 -7.24 -15.22 21.14
CA GLY A 126 -7.55 -14.15 20.18
C GLY A 126 -9.04 -13.98 19.93
N SER A 127 -9.49 -12.72 19.82
CA SER A 127 -10.87 -12.39 19.44
C SER A 127 -10.91 -11.15 18.56
N THR A 128 -11.84 -11.13 17.60
CA THR A 128 -12.09 -9.97 16.72
C THR A 128 -13.09 -8.97 17.31
N GLY A 129 -13.62 -9.19 18.53
CA GLY A 129 -14.68 -8.36 19.11
C GLY A 129 -15.98 -8.37 18.27
N ASP A 130 -16.81 -7.34 18.40
CA ASP A 130 -18.09 -7.16 17.66
C ASP A 130 -17.91 -6.84 16.15
N PHE A 131 -16.74 -7.12 15.56
CA PHE A 131 -16.46 -6.83 14.17
C PHE A 131 -17.25 -7.75 13.21
N ALA A 132 -18.10 -7.13 12.40
CA ALA A 132 -19.06 -7.76 11.51
C ALA A 132 -18.49 -8.80 10.53
N ALA A 133 -19.25 -9.90 10.36
CA ALA A 133 -18.97 -11.04 9.49
C ALA A 133 -18.67 -10.66 8.01
N SER A 134 -19.13 -9.50 7.53
CA SER A 134 -18.86 -9.01 6.17
C SER A 134 -17.38 -8.69 5.89
N ARG A 135 -16.56 -8.48 6.93
CA ARG A 135 -15.11 -8.26 6.77
C ARG A 135 -14.27 -9.55 6.75
N ARG A 136 -14.81 -10.71 7.17
CA ARG A 136 -14.07 -11.98 7.11
C ARG A 136 -13.74 -12.39 5.68
N ALA A 137 -14.70 -12.32 4.76
CA ALA A 137 -14.51 -12.76 3.37
C ALA A 137 -13.42 -11.98 2.61
N ILE A 138 -13.32 -10.66 2.82
CA ILE A 138 -12.25 -9.82 2.24
C ILE A 138 -10.91 -10.14 2.90
N SER A 139 -10.91 -10.37 4.22
CA SER A 139 -9.71 -10.78 4.96
C SER A 139 -9.20 -12.15 4.51
N ASP A 140 -10.09 -13.09 4.19
CA ASP A 140 -9.74 -14.44 3.75
C ASP A 140 -9.20 -14.47 2.32
N THR A 141 -9.76 -13.65 1.42
CA THR A 141 -9.24 -13.48 0.05
C THR A 141 -7.87 -12.80 0.07
N GLY A 142 -7.70 -11.78 0.92
CA GLY A 142 -6.40 -11.17 1.19
C GLY A 142 -5.40 -12.22 1.65
N ARG A 143 -5.75 -13.01 2.68
CA ARG A 143 -4.91 -14.06 3.25
C ARG A 143 -4.50 -15.13 2.22
N LEU A 144 -5.40 -15.52 1.31
CA LEU A 144 -5.09 -16.48 0.25
C LEU A 144 -4.06 -15.92 -0.73
N LEU A 145 -4.23 -14.67 -1.18
CA LEU A 145 -3.31 -14.01 -2.11
C LEU A 145 -1.95 -13.73 -1.46
N SER A 146 -1.91 -13.44 -0.15
CA SER A 146 -0.65 -13.17 0.55
C SER A 146 0.24 -14.43 0.62
N ARG A 147 -0.33 -15.65 0.70
CA ARG A 147 0.45 -16.90 0.72
C ARG A 147 1.31 -17.11 -0.53
N ALA A 148 1.04 -16.38 -1.62
CA ALA A 148 1.87 -16.45 -2.83
C ALA A 148 3.22 -15.72 -2.68
N ILE A 149 3.35 -14.81 -1.70
CA ILE A 149 4.53 -13.92 -1.58
C ILE A 149 5.38 -14.13 -0.33
N TYR A 150 4.92 -14.90 0.66
CA TYR A 150 5.71 -15.28 1.84
C TYR A 150 5.59 -16.79 2.10
N ARG A 151 6.59 -17.38 2.77
CA ARG A 151 6.77 -18.85 2.82
C ARG A 151 6.17 -19.49 4.08
N GLU A 152 5.79 -18.67 5.05
CA GLU A 152 5.36 -19.08 6.38
C GLU A 152 3.84 -19.33 6.43
N ASN A 153 3.38 -20.20 7.33
CA ASN A 153 1.95 -20.38 7.57
C ASN A 153 1.48 -19.53 8.76
N ILE A 154 1.55 -18.21 8.60
CA ILE A 154 1.16 -17.23 9.63
C ILE A 154 -0.38 -17.08 9.65
N SER A 155 -0.97 -17.03 10.84
CA SER A 155 -2.42 -16.93 11.01
C SER A 155 -2.96 -15.54 10.65
N ASP A 156 -2.21 -14.47 10.96
CA ASP A 156 -2.58 -13.08 10.69
C ASP A 156 -1.45 -12.27 10.02
N PRO A 157 -1.16 -12.51 8.72
CA PRO A 157 -0.10 -11.79 8.00
C PRO A 157 -0.39 -10.30 7.82
N MET A 158 -1.60 -9.86 8.19
CA MET A 158 -2.09 -8.50 8.01
C MET A 158 -2.05 -7.69 9.31
N SER A 159 -1.56 -8.26 10.41
CA SER A 159 -1.50 -7.60 11.71
C SER A 159 -0.61 -6.35 11.66
N GLY A 160 -1.09 -5.28 12.29
CA GLY A 160 -0.31 -4.06 12.56
C GLY A 160 0.47 -4.15 13.87
N PHE A 161 0.44 -5.29 14.55
CA PHE A 161 1.00 -5.47 15.89
C PHE A 161 2.01 -6.63 15.92
N PHE A 162 3.28 -6.29 16.05
CA PHE A 162 4.37 -7.27 16.08
C PHE A 162 5.60 -6.73 16.81
N VAL A 163 6.45 -7.64 17.29
CA VAL A 163 7.78 -7.38 17.84
C VAL A 163 8.81 -8.13 17.01
N LEU A 164 9.93 -7.52 16.64
CA LEU A 164 10.99 -8.15 15.86
C LEU A 164 12.39 -7.88 16.40
N ASP A 165 13.33 -8.75 16.03
CA ASP A 165 14.77 -8.57 16.27
C ASP A 165 15.35 -7.55 15.27
N ARG A 166 16.17 -6.61 15.75
CA ARG A 166 16.87 -5.64 14.87
C ARG A 166 17.63 -6.31 13.74
N ARG A 167 18.26 -7.44 14.01
CA ARG A 167 19.09 -8.16 13.03
C ARG A 167 18.25 -8.63 11.87
N PHE A 168 17.02 -9.08 12.12
CA PHE A 168 16.07 -9.43 11.08
C PHE A 168 15.69 -8.20 10.24
N LEU A 169 15.35 -7.07 10.88
CA LEU A 169 15.08 -5.81 10.16
C LEU A 169 16.23 -5.44 9.22
N LEU A 170 17.48 -5.47 9.71
CA LEU A 170 18.65 -5.06 8.94
C LEU A 170 18.94 -5.99 7.74
N GLN A 171 18.47 -7.24 7.78
CA GLN A 171 18.53 -8.17 6.65
C GLN A 171 17.53 -7.78 5.56
N VAL A 172 16.32 -7.35 5.92
CA VAL A 172 15.22 -7.13 4.96
C VAL A 172 15.00 -5.67 4.57
N VAL A 173 15.47 -4.70 5.36
CA VAL A 173 15.12 -3.28 5.20
C VAL A 173 15.45 -2.72 3.81
N ARG A 174 16.48 -3.25 3.14
CA ARG A 174 16.91 -2.82 1.79
C ARG A 174 16.03 -3.37 0.67
N THR A 175 15.24 -4.39 0.95
CA THR A 175 14.34 -5.05 -0.02
C THR A 175 12.87 -4.79 0.28
N LEU A 176 12.56 -4.03 1.34
CA LEU A 176 11.20 -3.56 1.61
C LEU A 176 10.72 -2.63 0.49
N SER A 177 9.45 -2.76 0.14
CA SER A 177 8.79 -1.81 -0.77
C SER A 177 8.69 -0.43 -0.12
N GLY A 178 8.48 -0.40 1.21
CA GLY A 178 8.23 0.83 1.97
C GLY A 178 6.92 1.54 1.57
N THR A 179 6.02 0.84 0.86
CA THR A 179 4.77 1.41 0.36
C THR A 179 3.55 0.72 0.96
N GLY A 180 2.47 1.49 1.09
CA GLY A 180 1.18 1.00 1.60
C GLY A 180 1.13 0.89 3.12
N TYR A 181 0.24 0.02 3.58
CA TYR A 181 -0.23 -0.06 4.97
C TYR A 181 0.02 -1.43 5.63
N LYS A 182 0.70 -2.35 4.94
CA LYS A 182 0.93 -3.73 5.43
C LYS A 182 2.42 -4.05 5.53
N ILE A 183 3.08 -3.34 6.44
CA ILE A 183 4.52 -3.51 6.70
C ILE A 183 4.88 -4.92 7.17
N LEU A 184 4.03 -5.60 7.94
CA LEU A 184 4.29 -6.99 8.35
C LEU A 184 4.44 -7.90 7.13
N LEU A 185 3.52 -7.81 6.17
CA LEU A 185 3.59 -8.59 4.95
C LEU A 185 4.82 -8.24 4.10
N ASP A 186 5.19 -6.95 4.03
CA ASP A 186 6.40 -6.50 3.34
C ASP A 186 7.67 -7.09 4.00
N LEU A 187 7.74 -7.11 5.34
CA LEU A 187 8.84 -7.74 6.10
C LEU A 187 8.96 -9.23 5.79
N LEU A 188 7.85 -9.96 5.82
CA LEU A 188 7.79 -11.40 5.57
C LEU A 188 8.19 -11.74 4.12
N ALA A 189 7.62 -11.03 3.14
CA ALA A 189 7.88 -11.25 1.73
C ALA A 189 9.31 -10.83 1.31
N SER A 190 9.96 -9.98 2.09
CA SER A 190 11.33 -9.51 1.83
C SER A 190 12.40 -10.39 2.47
N ALA A 191 12.01 -11.37 3.29
CA ALA A 191 12.93 -12.25 3.97
C ALA A 191 13.63 -13.20 2.98
N PRO A 192 14.98 -13.27 2.99
CA PRO A 192 15.72 -14.14 2.08
C PRO A 192 15.55 -15.64 2.41
N GLN A 193 15.24 -15.93 3.67
CA GLN A 193 15.05 -17.27 4.23
C GLN A 193 13.72 -17.31 4.98
N PRO A 194 13.14 -18.51 5.20
CA PRO A 194 11.95 -18.65 6.02
C PRO A 194 12.13 -17.99 7.40
N VAL A 195 11.20 -17.12 7.77
CA VAL A 195 11.23 -16.33 9.00
C VAL A 195 10.91 -17.24 10.18
N ARG A 196 11.73 -17.18 11.24
CA ARG A 196 11.40 -17.83 12.51
C ARG A 196 10.40 -16.95 13.24
N PHE A 197 9.15 -17.39 13.31
CA PHE A 197 8.08 -16.59 13.87
C PHE A 197 7.39 -17.26 15.05
N GLY A 198 6.76 -16.43 15.89
CA GLY A 198 5.83 -16.86 16.94
C GLY A 198 4.56 -16.02 16.89
N GLU A 199 3.48 -16.51 17.50
CA GLU A 199 2.20 -15.81 17.52
C GLU A 199 1.64 -15.74 18.95
N VAL A 200 1.12 -14.58 19.32
CA VAL A 200 0.44 -14.37 20.62
C VAL A 200 -0.96 -13.84 20.36
N GLY A 201 -1.97 -14.56 20.88
CA GLY A 201 -3.37 -14.19 20.74
C GLY A 201 -3.71 -12.93 21.54
N TYR A 202 -4.54 -12.04 20.99
CA TYR A 202 -5.08 -10.90 21.74
C TYR A 202 -6.51 -10.52 21.33
N THR A 203 -7.18 -9.80 22.23
CA THR A 203 -8.53 -9.28 21.97
C THR A 203 -8.44 -7.93 21.29
N PHE A 204 -8.91 -7.84 20.05
CA PHE A 204 -8.95 -6.59 19.29
C PHE A 204 -10.02 -5.67 19.86
N ARG A 205 -9.62 -4.52 20.43
CA ARG A 205 -10.56 -3.57 21.04
C ARG A 205 -11.26 -2.72 19.97
N SER A 206 -12.48 -2.29 20.29
CA SER A 206 -13.18 -1.28 19.48
C SER A 206 -12.45 0.06 19.58
N ARG A 207 -12.28 0.74 18.45
CA ARG A 207 -11.65 2.06 18.37
C ARG A 207 -12.41 3.06 19.25
N VAL A 208 -11.71 3.74 20.15
CA VAL A 208 -12.30 4.71 21.10
C VAL A 208 -12.53 6.07 20.41
N HIS A 209 -11.65 6.46 19.48
CA HIS A 209 -11.73 7.73 18.75
C HIS A 209 -11.42 7.55 17.24
N GLY A 210 -12.22 8.16 16.36
CA GLY A 210 -11.98 8.23 14.90
C GLY A 210 -12.85 7.31 14.03
N SER A 211 -12.89 7.58 12.71
CA SER A 211 -13.71 6.83 11.75
C SER A 211 -12.95 5.73 11.01
N SER A 212 -13.45 4.49 11.02
CA SER A 212 -12.89 3.36 10.25
C SER A 212 -13.20 3.53 8.75
N LYS A 213 -12.24 4.01 7.96
CA LYS A 213 -12.32 3.96 6.49
C LYS A 213 -11.64 2.68 6.00
N LEU A 214 -12.34 1.55 6.06
CA LEU A 214 -11.99 0.39 5.22
C LEU A 214 -12.45 0.73 3.79
N ASP A 215 -11.67 1.62 3.18
CA ASP A 215 -11.90 2.25 1.89
C ASP A 215 -11.35 1.33 0.78
N LEU A 216 -11.89 1.42 -0.42
CA LEU A 216 -11.37 0.76 -1.63
C LEU A 216 -9.87 1.03 -1.84
N LEU A 217 -9.38 2.14 -1.26
CA LEU A 217 -7.98 2.54 -1.11
C LEU A 217 -7.09 1.43 -0.55
N VAL A 218 -7.55 0.83 0.55
CA VAL A 218 -6.82 -0.18 1.32
C VAL A 218 -6.58 -1.38 0.40
N SER A 219 -7.64 -1.93 -0.20
CA SER A 219 -7.51 -3.06 -1.15
C SER A 219 -6.57 -2.79 -2.33
N LEU A 220 -6.53 -1.56 -2.86
CA LEU A 220 -5.64 -1.20 -3.96
C LEU A 220 -4.17 -1.11 -3.55
N GLU A 221 -3.86 -0.50 -2.41
CA GLU A 221 -2.49 -0.45 -1.89
C GLU A 221 -1.95 -1.85 -1.56
N TYR A 222 -2.83 -2.77 -1.18
CA TYR A 222 -2.47 -4.17 -0.99
C TYR A 222 -2.16 -4.87 -2.31
N LEU A 223 -2.98 -4.65 -3.34
CA LEU A 223 -2.69 -5.17 -4.67
C LEU A 223 -1.36 -4.61 -5.21
N GLU A 224 -1.07 -3.32 -5.00
CA GLU A 224 0.23 -2.73 -5.38
C GLU A 224 1.40 -3.47 -4.70
N LEU A 225 1.31 -3.73 -3.39
CA LEU A 225 2.33 -4.47 -2.64
C LEU A 225 2.51 -5.90 -3.16
N LEU A 226 1.41 -6.62 -3.40
CA LEU A 226 1.47 -7.98 -3.96
C LEU A 226 2.16 -8.00 -5.32
N LEU A 227 1.80 -7.06 -6.21
CA LEU A 227 2.41 -6.95 -7.53
C LEU A 227 3.89 -6.59 -7.47
N ASP A 228 4.27 -5.67 -6.57
CA ASP A 228 5.67 -5.30 -6.34
C ASP A 228 6.52 -6.51 -5.92
N LYS A 229 5.99 -7.35 -5.02
CA LYS A 229 6.68 -8.55 -4.56
C LYS A 229 6.70 -9.70 -5.57
N LEU A 230 5.59 -9.91 -6.30
CA LEU A 230 5.51 -10.98 -7.31
C LEU A 230 6.37 -10.69 -8.54
N MET A 231 6.41 -9.44 -8.99
CA MET A 231 7.10 -9.05 -10.22
C MET A 231 8.53 -8.56 -9.97
N GLY A 232 8.88 -8.30 -8.72
CA GLY A 232 10.13 -7.65 -8.34
C GLY A 232 10.27 -6.25 -8.96
N ASN A 233 11.48 -5.69 -8.89
CA ASN A 233 11.80 -4.36 -9.42
C ASN A 233 11.81 -4.26 -10.96
N TYR A 234 11.28 -5.26 -11.70
CA TYR A 234 11.30 -5.29 -13.16
C TYR A 234 10.11 -4.58 -13.80
N VAL A 235 8.91 -4.76 -13.25
CA VAL A 235 7.67 -4.19 -13.79
C VAL A 235 7.01 -3.31 -12.74
N PRO A 236 6.84 -1.99 -13.00
CA PRO A 236 6.18 -1.12 -12.05
C PRO A 236 4.74 -1.58 -11.77
N PRO A 237 4.29 -1.70 -10.51
CA PRO A 237 2.91 -2.10 -10.19
C PRO A 237 1.85 -1.23 -10.88
N ARG A 238 2.15 0.06 -11.06
CA ARG A 238 1.29 1.01 -11.77
C ARG A 238 1.10 0.68 -13.25
N PHE A 239 2.09 0.06 -13.89
CA PHE A 239 1.96 -0.41 -15.27
C PHE A 239 0.91 -1.53 -15.36
N VAL A 240 0.91 -2.45 -14.40
CA VAL A 240 -0.10 -3.51 -14.32
C VAL A 240 -1.48 -2.94 -14.05
N LEU A 241 -1.62 -2.03 -13.09
CA LEU A 241 -2.90 -1.36 -12.82
C LEU A 241 -3.41 -0.61 -14.05
N PHE A 242 -2.52 0.10 -14.77
CA PHE A 242 -2.86 0.74 -16.04
C PHE A 242 -3.35 -0.25 -17.09
N GLY A 243 -2.68 -1.40 -17.20
CA GLY A 243 -3.07 -2.50 -18.08
C GLY A 243 -4.42 -3.10 -17.71
N MET A 244 -4.70 -3.31 -16.42
CA MET A 244 -6.00 -3.79 -15.94
C MET A 244 -7.13 -2.81 -16.28
N VAL A 245 -6.92 -1.50 -16.09
CA VAL A 245 -7.88 -0.48 -16.54
C VAL A 245 -8.08 -0.56 -18.05
N GLY A 246 -6.99 -0.74 -18.81
CA GLY A 246 -7.04 -0.93 -20.26
C GLY A 246 -7.87 -2.16 -20.69
N LEU A 247 -7.74 -3.29 -20.00
CA LEU A 247 -8.53 -4.50 -20.25
C LEU A 247 -10.01 -4.30 -19.95
N VAL A 248 -10.35 -3.63 -18.84
CA VAL A 248 -11.74 -3.26 -18.54
C VAL A 248 -12.28 -2.32 -19.63
N GLY A 249 -11.49 -1.35 -20.06
CA GLY A 249 -11.83 -0.46 -21.16
C GLY A 249 -12.05 -1.21 -22.48
N LEU A 250 -11.27 -2.24 -22.78
CA LEU A 250 -11.45 -3.07 -23.97
C LEU A 250 -12.80 -3.79 -23.95
N VAL A 251 -13.16 -4.42 -22.83
CA VAL A 251 -14.46 -5.08 -22.68
C VAL A 251 -15.60 -4.06 -22.82
N LEU A 252 -15.47 -2.91 -22.17
CA LEU A 252 -16.43 -1.81 -22.30
C LEU A 252 -16.57 -1.33 -23.75
N ASN A 253 -15.46 -1.25 -24.49
CA ASN A 253 -15.46 -0.82 -25.88
C ASN A 253 -16.21 -1.81 -26.78
N LEU A 254 -16.03 -3.11 -26.58
CA LEU A 254 -16.75 -4.14 -27.35
C LEU A 254 -18.26 -4.03 -27.10
N VAL A 255 -18.68 -3.97 -25.83
CA VAL A 255 -20.11 -3.85 -25.47
C VAL A 255 -20.73 -2.57 -26.02
N LEU A 256 -20.04 -1.42 -25.90
CA LEU A 256 -20.53 -0.16 -26.43
C LEU A 256 -20.58 -0.17 -27.96
N PHE A 257 -19.59 -0.75 -28.61
CA PHE A 257 -19.56 -0.87 -30.06
C PHE A 257 -20.74 -1.69 -30.58
N ASP A 258 -21.03 -2.84 -29.98
CA ASP A 258 -22.16 -3.69 -30.37
C ASP A 258 -23.50 -2.96 -30.15
N LEU A 259 -23.65 -2.28 -29.01
CA LEU A 259 -24.85 -1.49 -28.71
C LEU A 259 -25.07 -0.35 -29.73
N LEU A 260 -24.00 0.35 -30.12
CA LEU A 260 -24.07 1.47 -31.06
C LEU A 260 -24.31 1.00 -32.50
N SER A 261 -23.69 -0.12 -32.90
CA SER A 261 -23.79 -0.65 -34.26
C SER A 261 -25.08 -1.45 -34.47
N GLU A 262 -25.34 -2.47 -33.66
CA GLU A 262 -26.52 -3.34 -33.79
C GLU A 262 -27.76 -2.72 -33.15
N GLY A 263 -27.61 -2.07 -31.99
CA GLY A 263 -28.73 -1.50 -31.25
C GLY A 263 -29.26 -0.19 -31.83
N LEU A 264 -28.37 0.71 -32.25
CA LEU A 264 -28.73 2.03 -32.81
C LEU A 264 -28.55 2.14 -34.33
N GLY A 265 -28.02 1.10 -35.00
CA GLY A 265 -27.83 1.10 -36.45
C GLY A 265 -26.79 2.11 -36.94
N LEU A 266 -25.84 2.54 -36.09
CA LEU A 266 -24.81 3.50 -36.49
C LEU A 266 -23.81 2.85 -37.45
N THR A 267 -23.26 3.65 -38.37
CA THR A 267 -22.23 3.17 -39.29
C THR A 267 -20.96 2.77 -38.54
N LEU A 268 -20.23 1.77 -39.04
CA LEU A 268 -19.02 1.23 -38.44
C LEU A 268 -18.01 2.34 -38.00
N PRO A 269 -17.68 3.34 -38.84
CA PRO A 269 -16.72 4.39 -38.42
C PRO A 269 -17.26 5.27 -37.29
N VAL A 270 -18.57 5.55 -37.29
CA VAL A 270 -19.21 6.39 -36.27
C VAL A 270 -19.30 5.64 -34.94
N ALA A 271 -19.70 4.37 -34.95
CA ALA A 271 -19.76 3.54 -33.76
C ALA A 271 -18.37 3.39 -33.10
N LEU A 272 -17.32 3.11 -33.89
CA LEU A 272 -15.94 3.02 -33.39
C LEU A 272 -15.42 4.35 -32.82
N ALA A 273 -15.74 5.47 -33.45
CA ALA A 273 -15.32 6.79 -32.97
C ALA A 273 -15.98 7.12 -31.62
N ILE A 274 -17.29 6.91 -31.49
CA ILE A 274 -18.03 7.18 -30.26
C ILE A 274 -17.58 6.25 -29.13
N SER A 275 -17.53 4.93 -29.38
CA SER A 275 -17.12 3.97 -28.35
C SER A 275 -15.69 4.24 -27.88
N GLY A 276 -14.77 4.55 -28.82
CA GLY A 276 -13.39 4.87 -28.52
C GLY A 276 -13.24 6.10 -27.63
N VAL A 277 -13.95 7.20 -27.94
CA VAL A 277 -13.93 8.41 -27.09
C VAL A 277 -14.50 8.13 -25.70
N VAL A 278 -15.63 7.43 -25.61
CA VAL A 278 -16.25 7.08 -24.32
C VAL A 278 -15.33 6.21 -23.47
N VAL A 279 -14.67 5.22 -24.07
CA VAL A 279 -13.74 4.32 -23.37
C VAL A 279 -12.46 5.03 -22.98
N MET A 280 -11.87 5.87 -23.84
CA MET A 280 -10.71 6.68 -23.50
C MET A 280 -11.00 7.62 -22.33
N THR A 281 -12.21 8.18 -22.31
CA THR A 281 -12.75 8.96 -21.19
C THR A 281 -12.84 8.09 -19.94
N ALA A 282 -13.56 6.97 -19.96
CA ALA A 282 -13.67 6.07 -18.81
C ALA A 282 -12.29 5.65 -18.26
N ASN A 283 -11.36 5.26 -19.13
CA ASN A 283 -9.99 4.88 -18.78
C ASN A 283 -9.22 6.03 -18.12
N TYR A 284 -9.36 7.28 -18.60
CA TYR A 284 -8.73 8.44 -17.97
C TYR A 284 -9.23 8.63 -16.53
N TRP A 285 -10.55 8.59 -16.32
CA TRP A 285 -11.13 8.73 -15.00
C TRP A 285 -10.69 7.58 -14.09
N MET A 286 -10.80 6.33 -14.53
CA MET A 286 -10.36 5.16 -13.76
C MET A 286 -8.88 5.25 -13.38
N ASN A 287 -8.00 5.63 -14.32
CA ASN A 287 -6.57 5.80 -14.02
C ASN A 287 -6.32 6.97 -13.06
N ASN A 288 -7.06 8.07 -13.15
CA ASN A 288 -6.95 9.20 -12.22
C ASN A 288 -7.41 8.82 -10.80
N GLN A 289 -8.39 7.92 -10.69
CA GLN A 289 -8.94 7.44 -9.42
C GLN A 289 -8.10 6.36 -8.76
N PHE A 290 -7.64 5.39 -9.56
CA PHE A 290 -7.04 4.15 -9.07
C PHE A 290 -5.52 4.14 -9.32
N THR A 291 -5.08 4.07 -10.58
CA THR A 291 -3.67 3.90 -10.97
C THR A 291 -2.73 5.03 -10.53
N PHE A 292 -3.16 6.28 -10.67
CA PHE A 292 -2.35 7.48 -10.37
C PHE A 292 -2.95 8.30 -9.24
N ARG A 293 -3.65 7.66 -8.31
CA ARG A 293 -4.34 8.30 -7.19
C ARG A 293 -3.47 9.30 -6.42
N LYS A 294 -2.21 8.94 -6.14
CA LYS A 294 -1.24 9.79 -5.42
C LYS A 294 -0.94 11.11 -6.15
N PHE A 295 -1.16 11.16 -7.46
CA PHE A 295 -0.95 12.33 -8.30
C PHE A 295 -2.25 12.84 -8.94
N ARG A 296 -3.40 12.48 -8.36
CA ARG A 296 -4.73 12.76 -8.89
C ARG A 296 -4.90 14.22 -9.29
N LEU A 297 -5.44 14.43 -10.48
CA LEU A 297 -5.78 15.74 -11.00
C LEU A 297 -7.19 16.14 -10.55
N ARG A 298 -7.36 17.42 -10.21
CA ARG A 298 -8.64 18.04 -9.80
C ARG A 298 -8.85 19.38 -10.51
N GLY A 299 -10.10 19.82 -10.61
CA GLY A 299 -10.47 21.10 -11.24
C GLY A 299 -9.95 21.23 -12.67
N TRP A 300 -9.43 22.41 -13.03
CA TRP A 300 -8.87 22.68 -14.36
C TRP A 300 -7.71 21.76 -14.77
N GLY A 301 -6.96 21.22 -13.80
CA GLY A 301 -5.91 20.24 -14.08
C GLY A 301 -6.46 18.93 -14.64
N LEU A 302 -7.68 18.54 -14.27
CA LEU A 302 -8.35 17.35 -14.76
C LEU A 302 -8.69 17.48 -16.26
N LEU A 303 -9.26 18.63 -16.65
CA LEU A 303 -9.64 18.87 -18.05
C LEU A 303 -8.41 18.97 -18.96
N LYS A 304 -7.37 19.69 -18.51
CA LYS A 304 -6.09 19.73 -19.25
C LYS A 304 -5.48 18.34 -19.37
N GLY A 305 -5.51 17.56 -18.28
CA GLY A 305 -5.01 16.19 -18.25
C GLY A 305 -5.74 15.27 -19.23
N LEU A 306 -7.05 15.41 -19.37
CA LEU A 306 -7.85 14.64 -20.34
C LEU A 306 -7.42 14.91 -21.78
N GLY A 307 -7.24 16.18 -22.15
CA GLY A 307 -6.78 16.53 -23.50
C GLY A 307 -5.39 15.97 -23.82
N VAL A 308 -4.46 16.04 -22.87
CA VAL A 308 -3.12 15.44 -23.01
C VAL A 308 -3.21 13.90 -23.08
N PHE A 309 -4.11 13.29 -22.31
CA PHE A 309 -4.34 11.84 -22.34
C PHE A 309 -4.86 11.37 -23.70
N TYR A 310 -5.81 12.08 -24.30
CA TYR A 310 -6.28 11.79 -25.65
C TYR A 310 -5.16 11.84 -26.66
N LEU A 311 -4.36 12.92 -26.65
CA LEU A 311 -3.23 13.06 -27.57
C LEU A 311 -2.22 11.91 -27.41
N ALA A 312 -1.87 11.56 -26.17
CA ALA A 312 -0.96 10.46 -25.89
C ALA A 312 -1.49 9.11 -26.44
N CYS A 313 -2.77 8.82 -26.19
CA CYS A 313 -3.44 7.62 -26.68
C CYS A 313 -3.57 7.57 -28.20
N SER A 314 -3.86 8.69 -28.86
CA SER A 314 -3.93 8.76 -30.32
C SER A 314 -2.58 8.45 -30.98
N ILE A 315 -1.48 8.97 -30.42
CA ILE A 315 -0.12 8.65 -30.90
C ILE A 315 0.20 7.17 -30.65
N GLY A 316 -0.17 6.64 -29.48
CA GLY A 316 0.03 5.21 -29.18
C GLY A 316 -0.76 4.28 -30.09
N LEU A 317 -1.98 4.67 -30.47
CA LEU A 317 -2.79 3.94 -31.44
C LEU A 317 -2.12 3.95 -32.82
N PHE A 318 -1.62 5.10 -33.26
CA PHE A 318 -0.87 5.19 -34.52
C PHE A 318 0.37 4.30 -34.51
N ALA A 319 1.19 4.36 -33.44
CA ALA A 319 2.37 3.51 -33.30
C ALA A 319 2.05 2.01 -33.29
N ASN A 320 0.95 1.61 -32.65
CA ASN A 320 0.45 0.24 -32.66
C ASN A 320 0.15 -0.23 -34.09
N VAL A 321 -0.65 0.54 -34.84
CA VAL A 321 -1.07 0.18 -36.21
C VAL A 321 0.13 0.10 -37.15
N GLU A 322 1.03 1.07 -37.10
CA GLU A 322 2.23 1.10 -37.95
C GLU A 322 3.15 -0.10 -37.66
N LEU A 323 3.41 -0.39 -36.38
CA LEU A 323 4.25 -1.52 -36.01
C LEU A 323 3.63 -2.87 -36.41
N ALA A 324 2.33 -3.05 -36.16
CA ALA A 324 1.63 -4.26 -36.56
C ALA A 324 1.67 -4.45 -38.09
N THR A 325 1.53 -3.36 -38.85
CA THR A 325 1.60 -3.39 -40.32
C THR A 325 3.00 -3.75 -40.80
N ALA A 326 4.05 -3.13 -40.24
CA ALA A 326 5.44 -3.42 -40.58
C ALA A 326 5.84 -4.87 -40.27
N LEU A 327 5.42 -5.41 -39.12
CA LEU A 327 5.64 -6.81 -38.76
C LEU A 327 4.92 -7.75 -39.72
N ARG A 328 3.70 -7.41 -40.13
CA ARG A 328 2.94 -8.22 -41.10
C ARG A 328 3.63 -8.25 -42.46
N GLN A 329 4.17 -7.11 -42.92
CA GLN A 329 4.95 -7.02 -44.15
C GLN A 329 6.27 -7.80 -44.06
N SER A 330 6.85 -7.92 -42.87
CA SER A 330 8.07 -8.67 -42.60
C SER A 330 7.86 -10.19 -42.47
N GLY A 331 6.64 -10.67 -42.73
CA GLY A 331 6.32 -12.11 -42.74
C GLY A 331 5.84 -12.69 -41.41
N PHE A 332 5.65 -11.86 -40.36
CA PHE A 332 5.08 -12.34 -39.11
C PHE A 332 3.60 -12.72 -39.28
N ASN A 333 3.13 -13.68 -38.48
CA ASN A 333 1.72 -14.04 -38.46
C ASN A 333 0.86 -12.86 -37.94
N GLN A 334 -0.40 -12.81 -38.35
CA GLN A 334 -1.29 -11.69 -38.04
C GLN A 334 -1.50 -11.51 -36.53
N ALA A 335 -1.65 -12.62 -35.81
CA ALA A 335 -1.86 -12.59 -34.36
C ALA A 335 -0.64 -11.98 -33.63
N ALA A 336 0.59 -12.42 -33.93
CA ALA A 336 1.78 -11.89 -33.28
C ALA A 336 2.02 -10.42 -33.64
N ALA A 337 1.77 -10.04 -34.90
CA ALA A 337 1.89 -8.65 -35.32
C ALA A 337 0.95 -7.71 -34.55
N VAL A 338 -0.34 -8.09 -34.43
CA VAL A 338 -1.33 -7.32 -33.67
C VAL A 338 -1.00 -7.29 -32.18
N LEU A 339 -0.67 -8.44 -31.58
CA LEU A 339 -0.32 -8.51 -30.15
C LEU A 339 0.91 -7.66 -29.82
N THR A 340 1.92 -7.67 -30.69
CA THR A 340 3.13 -6.84 -30.52
C THR A 340 2.82 -5.36 -30.64
N GLY A 341 2.02 -4.96 -31.64
CA GLY A 341 1.56 -3.58 -31.79
C GLY A 341 0.79 -3.10 -30.57
N VAL A 342 -0.15 -3.89 -30.07
CA VAL A 342 -0.94 -3.59 -28.86
C VAL A 342 -0.06 -3.47 -27.63
N ALA A 343 0.94 -4.36 -27.46
CA ALA A 343 1.88 -4.30 -26.36
C ALA A 343 2.71 -3.00 -26.38
N VAL A 344 3.27 -2.65 -27.53
CA VAL A 344 4.07 -1.41 -27.69
C VAL A 344 3.21 -0.16 -27.53
N GLY A 345 2.00 -0.14 -28.11
CA GLY A 345 1.06 0.96 -27.94
C GLY A 345 0.64 1.14 -26.47
N SER A 346 0.46 0.04 -25.73
CA SER A 346 0.14 0.07 -24.31
C SER A 346 1.31 0.61 -23.46
N LEU A 347 2.54 0.20 -23.78
CA LEU A 347 3.76 0.74 -23.15
C LEU A 347 3.88 2.25 -23.40
N TRP A 348 3.71 2.69 -24.65
CA TRP A 348 3.69 4.10 -25.00
C TRP A 348 2.64 4.87 -24.20
N ASN A 349 1.40 4.38 -24.21
CA ASN A 349 0.28 5.00 -23.51
C ASN A 349 0.58 5.15 -22.02
N TYR A 350 1.13 4.12 -21.38
CA TYR A 350 1.52 4.19 -19.96
C TYR A 350 2.62 5.24 -19.72
N PHE A 351 3.73 5.17 -20.46
CA PHE A 351 4.87 6.06 -20.22
C PHE A 351 4.50 7.52 -20.46
N MET A 352 3.84 7.82 -21.59
CA MET A 352 3.43 9.17 -21.92
C MET A 352 2.38 9.71 -20.96
N SER A 353 1.41 8.88 -20.56
CA SER A 353 0.46 9.24 -19.51
C SER A 353 1.16 9.56 -18.19
N SER A 354 2.06 8.69 -17.74
CA SER A 354 2.77 8.85 -16.47
C SER A 354 3.65 10.11 -16.44
N MET A 355 4.26 10.46 -17.57
CA MET A 355 5.20 11.59 -17.70
C MET A 355 4.50 12.92 -17.98
N LEU A 356 3.52 12.95 -18.88
CA LEU A 356 2.90 14.20 -19.35
C LEU A 356 1.60 14.53 -18.61
N VAL A 357 0.75 13.54 -18.37
CA VAL A 357 -0.55 13.75 -17.73
C VAL A 357 -0.40 13.86 -16.22
N TRP A 358 0.14 12.81 -15.58
CA TRP A 358 0.29 12.76 -14.11
C TRP A 358 1.66 13.24 -13.60
N GLN A 359 2.60 13.53 -14.49
CA GLN A 359 3.89 14.20 -14.20
C GLN A 359 4.66 13.61 -13.02
N ILE A 360 4.69 12.28 -12.93
CA ILE A 360 5.19 11.55 -11.75
C ILE A 360 6.64 11.93 -11.41
N GLN A 361 7.50 12.07 -12.42
CA GLN A 361 8.92 12.43 -12.21
C GLN A 361 9.11 13.85 -11.68
N ARG A 362 8.36 14.84 -12.20
CA ARG A 362 8.42 16.22 -11.71
C ARG A 362 7.89 16.35 -10.29
N ARG A 363 6.83 15.61 -9.95
CA ARG A 363 6.25 15.63 -8.60
C ARG A 363 7.08 14.86 -7.58
N ARG A 364 7.75 13.76 -7.97
CA ARG A 364 8.75 13.08 -7.13
C ARG A 364 9.96 13.97 -6.81
N ARG A 365 10.48 14.73 -7.79
CA ARG A 365 11.61 15.65 -7.57
C ARG A 365 11.28 16.79 -6.61
N ARG A 366 10.03 17.27 -6.56
CA ARG A 366 9.59 18.29 -5.59
C ARG A 366 9.43 17.80 -4.15
N LEU A 367 9.47 16.49 -3.92
CA LEU A 367 9.37 15.87 -2.59
C LEU A 367 10.72 15.36 -2.06
N ALA A 368 11.76 15.40 -2.91
CA ALA A 368 13.11 14.91 -2.60
C ALA A 368 14.14 16.03 -2.36
N TYR A 369 13.72 17.28 -2.55
CA TYR A 369 14.38 18.53 -2.13
C TYR A 369 13.43 19.24 -1.19
#